data_AF-A0A6J4LHE0-F1
#
_entry.id   AF-A0A6J4LHE0-F1
#
_cell.length_a   1.000
_cell.length_b   1.000
_cell.length_c   1.000
_cell.angle_alpha   90.00
_cell.angle_beta   90.00
_cell.angle_gamma   90.00
#
_symmetry.space_group_name_H-M   'P 1'
#
loop_
_entity.id
_entity.type
_entity.pdbx_description
1 polymer ?
#
loop_
_entity_poly.entity_id
_entity_poly.type
_entity_poly.pdbx_seq_one_letter_code
_entity_poly.pdbx_strand_id
1 'polypeptide(L)'
;MAWRVWDAGAVVQYAGDLAVEHPLTVTTRHRDFYRLNARNRVWLAKRNLPWVLGVPYVLVWTALQVARSVRAPATLLPWFRGWAEGWRTDAGARRTLRWGTVARMTRHGRPPVV
;
A
#
# COMPACT_ATOMS: atom_id res chain seq x y z
N MET A 1 -5.95 -3.10 5.55
CA MET A 1 -6.89 -2.79 6.67
C MET A 1 -6.20 -2.29 7.93
N ALA A 2 -4.96 -2.68 8.24
CA ALA A 2 -4.28 -2.31 9.50
C ALA A 2 -4.41 -0.83 9.91
N TRP A 3 -4.25 0.13 8.99
CA TRP A 3 -4.37 1.55 9.30
C TRP A 3 -5.73 1.98 9.87
N ARG A 4 -6.82 1.32 9.47
CA ARG A 4 -8.16 1.61 10.01
C ARG A 4 -8.34 1.08 11.43
N VAL A 5 -7.70 -0.04 11.76
CA VAL A 5 -7.65 -0.57 13.14
C VAL A 5 -6.97 0.44 14.06
N TRP A 6 -5.83 0.99 13.61
CA TRP A 6 -5.14 2.06 14.32
C TRP A 6 -5.99 3.33 14.46
N ASP A 7 -6.77 3.70 13.45
CA ASP A 7 -7.62 4.90 13.54
C ASP A 7 -8.81 4.72 14.49
N ALA A 8 -9.27 3.48 14.70
CA ALA A 8 -10.34 3.13 15.63
C ALA A 8 -9.88 3.10 17.11
N GLY A 9 -8.61 3.37 17.40
CA GLY A 9 -8.09 3.32 18.77
C GLY A 9 -7.44 2.00 19.15
N ALA A 10 -7.55 0.96 18.31
CA ALA A 10 -6.95 -0.34 18.55
C ALA A 10 -5.48 -0.41 18.07
N VAL A 11 -4.80 -1.48 18.45
CA VAL A 11 -3.40 -1.78 18.08
C VAL A 11 -3.37 -3.08 17.29
N VAL A 12 -2.51 -3.15 16.27
CA VAL A 12 -2.26 -4.38 15.53
C VAL A 12 -1.07 -5.11 16.16
N GLN A 13 -1.28 -6.32 16.65
CA GLN A 13 -0.25 -7.18 17.23
C GLN A 13 0.12 -8.29 16.26
N TYR A 14 1.39 -8.67 16.26
CA TYR A 14 1.90 -9.84 15.56
C TYR A 14 2.21 -10.92 16.59
N ALA A 15 1.43 -12.00 16.60
CA ALA A 15 1.63 -13.16 17.45
C ALA A 15 2.52 -14.17 16.71
N GLY A 16 3.84 -14.06 16.92
CA GLY A 16 4.84 -14.90 16.25
C GLY A 16 4.93 -16.33 16.82
N ASP A 17 4.27 -16.56 17.95
CA ASP A 17 4.09 -17.84 18.64
C ASP A 17 2.96 -18.70 18.04
N LEU A 18 2.11 -18.12 17.19
CA LEU A 18 1.05 -18.82 16.49
C LEU A 18 1.49 -19.21 15.07
N ALA A 19 1.62 -20.51 14.81
CA ALA A 19 1.89 -21.03 13.48
C ALA A 19 0.60 -21.19 12.69
N VAL A 20 0.51 -20.55 11.53
CA VAL A 20 -0.55 -20.73 10.54
C VAL A 20 0.10 -21.04 9.21
N GLU A 21 -0.20 -22.20 8.64
CA GLU A 21 0.30 -22.59 7.32
C GLU A 21 -0.61 -22.03 6.22
N HIS A 22 -0.01 -21.35 5.25
CA HIS A 22 -0.70 -20.93 4.04
C HIS A 22 0.12 -21.34 2.82
N PRO A 23 -0.48 -21.97 1.80
CA PRO A 23 0.26 -22.39 0.61
C PRO A 23 0.91 -21.20 -0.09
N LEU A 24 2.20 -21.33 -0.40
CA LEU A 24 2.99 -20.34 -1.14
C LEU A 24 2.52 -20.28 -2.60
N THR A 25 1.47 -19.49 -2.83
CA THR A 25 0.91 -19.29 -4.15
C THR A 25 1.50 -18.03 -4.78
N VAL A 26 2.15 -18.20 -5.94
CA VAL A 26 2.76 -17.08 -6.67
C VAL A 26 1.65 -16.16 -7.19
N THR A 27 1.63 -14.92 -6.70
CA THR A 27 0.58 -13.93 -7.03
C THR A 27 0.73 -13.36 -8.45
N THR A 28 1.92 -13.40 -9.04
CA THR A 28 2.20 -12.93 -10.41
C THR A 28 1.60 -13.83 -11.50
N ARG A 29 1.00 -14.98 -11.13
CA ARG A 29 0.30 -15.87 -12.07
C ARG A 29 -0.89 -15.20 -12.76
N HIS A 30 -1.45 -14.14 -12.17
CA HIS A 30 -2.59 -13.43 -12.72
C HIS A 30 -2.14 -12.26 -13.59
N ARG A 31 -2.66 -12.19 -14.81
CA ARG A 31 -2.36 -11.13 -15.79
C ARG A 31 -2.57 -9.72 -15.24
N ASP A 32 -3.58 -9.53 -14.41
CA ASP A 32 -3.94 -8.25 -13.81
C ASP A 32 -3.11 -7.87 -12.58
N PHE A 33 -2.21 -8.74 -12.10
CA PHE A 33 -1.48 -8.55 -10.85
C PHE A 33 -0.78 -7.19 -10.79
N TYR A 34 0.04 -6.86 -11.79
CA TYR A 34 0.82 -5.61 -11.80
C TYR A 34 -0.07 -4.37 -11.84
N ARG A 35 -1.16 -4.41 -12.64
CA ARG A 35 -2.12 -3.31 -12.75
C ARG A 35 -2.86 -3.08 -11.43
N LEU A 36 -3.43 -4.15 -10.86
CA LEU A 36 -4.19 -4.06 -9.60
C LEU A 36 -3.27 -3.71 -8.42
N ASN A 37 -2.04 -4.23 -8.40
CA ASN A 37 -1.07 -3.89 -7.36
C ASN A 37 -0.75 -2.40 -7.36
N ALA A 38 -0.49 -1.80 -8.53
CA ALA A 38 -0.24 -0.37 -8.67
C ALA A 38 -1.45 0.47 -8.25
N ARG A 39 -2.63 0.14 -8.81
CA ARG A 39 -3.89 0.85 -8.52
C ARG A 39 -4.21 0.84 -7.04
N ASN A 40 -4.12 -0.34 -6.41
CA ASN A 40 -4.45 -0.51 -5.00
C ASN A 40 -3.51 0.27 -4.08
N ARG A 41 -2.22 0.45 -4.44
CA ARG A 41 -1.30 1.30 -3.66
C ARG A 41 -1.69 2.77 -3.72
N VAL A 42 -2.05 3.27 -4.91
CA VAL A 42 -2.52 4.65 -5.07
C VAL A 42 -3.82 4.87 -4.31
N TRP A 43 -4.78 3.96 -4.44
CA TRP A 43 -6.04 4.03 -3.69
C TRP A 43 -5.84 3.98 -2.18
N LEU A 44 -4.93 3.13 -1.70
CA LEU A 44 -4.59 3.05 -0.29
C LEU A 44 -4.10 4.41 0.23
N ALA A 45 -3.20 5.07 -0.51
CA ALA A 45 -2.71 6.39 -0.15
C ALA A 45 -3.81 7.48 -0.25
N LYS A 46 -4.51 7.58 -1.40
CA LYS A 46 -5.58 8.56 -1.64
C LYS A 46 -6.65 8.55 -0.54
N ARG A 47 -7.08 7.35 -0.12
CA ARG A 47 -8.18 7.19 0.83
C ARG A 47 -7.77 7.38 2.28
N ASN A 48 -6.55 6.99 2.64
CA ASN A 48 -6.17 6.87 4.05
C ASN A 48 -5.15 7.91 4.51
N LEU A 49 -4.35 8.50 3.63
CA LEU A 49 -3.27 9.39 4.03
C LEU A 49 -3.57 10.86 3.69
N PRO A 50 -3.14 11.81 4.55
CA PRO A 50 -2.96 13.20 4.14
C PRO A 50 -2.04 13.26 2.92
N TRP A 51 -2.26 14.20 2.00
CA TRP A 51 -1.48 14.27 0.75
C TRP A 51 0.04 14.38 0.99
N VAL A 52 0.42 15.10 2.05
CA VAL A 52 1.82 15.26 2.49
C VAL A 52 2.50 13.92 2.77
N LEU A 53 1.77 12.90 3.23
CA LEU A 53 2.30 11.54 3.45
C LEU A 53 1.97 10.59 2.31
N GLY A 54 0.81 10.77 1.67
CA GLY A 54 0.34 9.92 0.59
C GLY A 54 1.18 10.03 -0.68
N VAL A 55 1.63 11.24 -1.05
CA VAL A 55 2.48 11.43 -2.24
C VAL A 55 3.85 10.77 -2.04
N PRO A 56 4.60 11.03 -0.96
CA PRO A 56 5.85 10.30 -0.68
C PRO A 56 5.66 8.79 -0.65
N TYR A 57 4.60 8.28 -0.01
CA TYR A 57 4.30 6.86 0.01
C TYR A 57 4.21 6.26 -1.40
N VAL A 58 3.43 6.89 -2.29
CA VAL A 58 3.29 6.41 -3.68
C VAL A 58 4.61 6.51 -4.43
N LEU A 59 5.40 7.57 -4.22
CA LEU A 59 6.70 7.75 -4.86
C LEU A 59 7.71 6.68 -4.44
N VAL A 60 7.84 6.40 -3.14
CA VAL A 60 8.72 5.34 -2.62
C VAL A 60 8.36 3.99 -3.25
N TRP A 61 7.08 3.65 -3.30
CA TRP A 61 6.63 2.42 -3.94
C TRP A 61 6.86 2.39 -5.45
N THR A 62 6.78 3.55 -6.11
CA THR A 62 7.08 3.68 -7.53
C THR A 62 8.57 3.41 -7.76
N ALA A 63 9.45 4.03 -6.97
CA ALA A 63 10.90 3.80 -7.04
C ALA A 63 11.27 2.33 -6.79
N LEU A 64 10.71 1.71 -5.74
CA LEU A 64 10.92 0.29 -5.43
C LEU A 64 10.42 -0.62 -6.56
N GLN A 65 9.29 -0.31 -7.17
CA GLN A 65 8.78 -1.10 -8.28
C GLN A 65 9.69 -0.97 -9.52
N VAL A 66 10.15 0.23 -9.84
CA VAL A 66 11.08 0.47 -10.95
C VAL A 66 12.38 -0.31 -10.71
N ALA A 67 12.96 -0.20 -9.52
CA ALA A 67 14.17 -0.94 -9.14
C ALA A 67 13.99 -2.46 -9.26
N ARG A 68 12.85 -3.01 -8.83
CA ARG A 68 12.54 -4.45 -8.97
C ARG A 68 12.31 -4.89 -10.41
N SER A 69 11.81 -3.99 -11.25
CA SER A 69 11.47 -4.31 -12.64
C SER A 69 12.65 -4.12 -13.61
N VAL A 70 13.83 -3.71 -13.14
CA VAL A 70 15.07 -3.62 -13.95
C VAL A 70 15.38 -4.94 -14.66
N ARG A 71 15.10 -6.07 -13.99
CA ARG A 71 15.33 -7.42 -14.54
C ARG A 71 14.15 -7.96 -15.38
N ALA A 72 13.01 -7.26 -15.40
CA ALA A 72 11.79 -7.68 -16.08
C ALA A 72 10.96 -6.46 -16.54
N PRO A 73 11.44 -5.67 -17.53
CA PRO A 73 10.84 -4.39 -17.88
C PRO A 73 9.41 -4.51 -18.43
N ALA A 74 9.04 -5.68 -18.98
CA ALA A 74 7.68 -5.97 -19.45
C ALA A 74 6.60 -5.79 -18.36
N THR A 75 6.98 -5.86 -17.08
CA THR A 75 6.05 -5.67 -15.96
C THR A 75 5.73 -4.20 -15.68
N LEU A 76 6.52 -3.25 -16.20
CA LEU A 76 6.35 -1.82 -15.95
C LEU A 76 5.13 -1.25 -16.64
N LEU A 77 4.89 -1.61 -17.90
CA LEU A 77 3.76 -1.07 -18.66
C LEU A 77 2.39 -1.36 -18.00
N PRO A 78 2.05 -2.62 -17.64
CA PRO A 78 0.80 -2.89 -16.94
C PRO A 78 0.75 -2.24 -15.55
N TRP A 79 1.90 -2.10 -14.87
CA TRP A 79 1.97 -1.42 -13.58
C TRP A 79 1.70 0.09 -13.70
N PHE A 80 2.34 0.81 -14.63
CA PHE A 80 2.11 2.23 -14.85
C PHE A 80 0.68 2.52 -15.32
N ARG A 81 0.07 1.63 -16.12
CA ARG A 81 -1.36 1.71 -16.44
C ARG A 81 -2.23 1.67 -15.18
N GLY A 82 -1.96 0.74 -14.27
CA GLY A 82 -2.67 0.66 -12.99
C GLY A 82 -2.40 1.85 -12.05
N TRP A 83 -1.17 2.38 -12.07
CA TRP A 83 -0.81 3.58 -11.31
C TRP A 83 -1.61 4.80 -11.81
N ALA A 84 -1.64 5.02 -13.13
CA ALA A 84 -2.41 6.11 -13.74
C ALA A 84 -3.92 5.94 -13.53
N GLU A 85 -4.43 4.71 -13.64
CA GLU A 85 -5.80 4.35 -13.29
C GLU A 85 -6.11 4.74 -11.85
N GLY A 86 -5.22 4.42 -10.89
CA GLY A 86 -5.41 4.73 -9.48
C GLY A 86 -5.55 6.23 -9.17
N TRP A 87 -4.85 7.07 -9.94
CA TRP A 87 -4.95 8.53 -9.80
C TRP A 87 -6.21 9.09 -10.44
N ARG A 88 -6.55 8.63 -11.65
CA ARG A 88 -7.67 9.13 -12.47
C ARG A 88 -9.03 8.66 -11.99
N THR A 89 -9.10 7.47 -11.42
CA THR A 89 -10.36 6.89 -10.94
C THR A 89 -10.70 7.35 -9.53
N ASP A 90 -11.99 7.45 -9.25
CA ASP A 90 -12.45 7.63 -7.88
C ASP A 90 -12.05 6.40 -7.05
N ALA A 91 -11.40 6.66 -5.91
CA ALA A 91 -11.00 5.62 -4.98
C ALA A 91 -12.12 5.34 -3.95
N GLY A 92 -13.27 6.00 -4.08
CA GLY A 92 -14.37 6.00 -3.12
C GLY A 92 -14.09 6.95 -1.94
N ALA A 93 -14.92 6.85 -0.90
CA ALA A 93 -14.87 7.78 0.24
C ALA A 93 -13.45 7.93 0.83
N ARG A 94 -13.04 9.20 0.96
CA ARG A 94 -11.76 9.60 1.52
C ARG A 94 -11.92 9.91 3.01
N ARG A 95 -11.21 9.15 3.85
CA ARG A 95 -11.14 9.35 5.30
C ARG A 95 -9.68 9.30 5.72
N THR A 96 -9.05 10.46 5.81
CA THR A 96 -7.63 10.53 6.19
C THR A 96 -7.43 10.08 7.63
N LEU A 97 -6.32 9.41 7.92
CA LEU A 97 -5.91 9.10 9.29
C LEU A 97 -5.75 10.39 10.09
N ARG A 98 -6.16 10.36 11.36
CA ARG A 98 -5.88 11.46 12.29
C ARG A 98 -4.37 11.57 12.49
N TRP A 99 -3.84 12.79 12.60
CA TRP A 99 -2.41 13.00 12.89
C TRP A 99 -1.97 12.31 14.20
N GLY A 100 -2.84 12.27 15.22
CA GLY A 100 -2.59 11.49 16.43
C GLY A 100 -2.46 9.99 16.18
N THR A 101 -3.22 9.44 15.22
CA THR A 101 -3.09 8.04 14.78
C THR A 101 -1.73 7.81 14.10
N VAL A 102 -1.32 8.71 13.21
CA VAL A 102 0.00 8.65 12.55
C VAL A 102 1.12 8.68 13.59
N ALA A 103 1.07 9.61 14.54
CA ALA A 103 2.06 9.70 15.62
C ALA A 103 2.08 8.42 16.48
N ARG A 104 0.92 7.88 16.85
CA ARG A 104 0.82 6.63 17.63
C ARG A 104 1.42 5.45 16.88
N MET A 105 1.09 5.31 15.59
CA MET A 105 1.64 4.26 14.73
C MET A 105 3.17 4.37 14.62
N THR A 106 3.70 5.58 14.39
CA THR A 106 5.14 5.83 14.32
C THR A 106 5.84 5.51 15.64
N ARG A 107 5.25 5.86 16.79
CA ARG A 107 5.78 5.48 18.13
C ARG A 107 5.85 3.97 18.36
N HIS A 108 5.00 3.19 17.70
CA HIS A 108 5.03 1.72 17.74
C HIS A 108 5.91 1.11 16.64
N GLY A 109 6.75 1.90 15.97
CA GLY A 109 7.63 1.43 14.90
C GLY A 109 6.90 1.03 13.62
N ARG A 110 5.66 1.52 13.41
CA ARG A 110 4.82 1.22 12.25
C ARG A 110 4.46 2.49 11.47
N PRO A 111 5.44 3.33 11.04
CA PRO A 111 5.12 4.53 10.29
C PRO A 111 4.33 4.20 9.01
N PRO A 112 3.37 5.04 8.61
CA PRO A 112 2.57 4.79 7.41
C PRO A 112 3.37 4.94 6.11
N VAL A 113 4.53 5.60 6.16
CA VAL A 113 5.49 5.75 5.07
C VAL A 113 6.75 4.97 5.45
N VAL A 114 7.35 4.31 4.45
CA VAL A 114 8.60 3.55 4.55
C VAL A 114 9.77 4.45 4.21
#